data_AF-F0NZN9-F1
#
_entry.id   AF-F0NZN9-F1
#
_cell.length_a   1.000
_cell.length_b   1.000
_cell.length_c   1.000
_cell.angle_alpha   90.00
_cell.angle_beta   90.00
_cell.angle_gamma   90.00
#
_symmetry.space_group_name_H-M   'P 1'
#
loop_
_entity.id
_entity.type
_entity.pdbx_description
1 polymer ?
#
loop_
_entity_poly.entity_id
_entity_poly.type
_entity_poly.pdbx_seq_one_letter_code
_entity_poly.pdbx_strand_id
1 'polypeptide(L)'
;MNQLSTFIKDAVILVAATLVIFFGYYMIFSTNGSITAKSFYKTSIFLNAFVLVPLYGGYAFYKVFTYSKRKAKTATEIEHLMTFREGLREGFLPLFLGGSVSLIIIFIFMNTSGLWLQDVLKDGFMDTFSDNNEASIKEDIQKLREDESVMGVNLFSFRNFFAFYPLVLLYYIMISAFFAQFLKKRIY
;
A
#
# COMPACT_ATOMS: atom_id res chain seq x y z
N MET A 1 -16.95 -23.74 -6.02
CA MET A 1 -16.81 -22.27 -6.13
C MET A 1 -15.58 -22.00 -6.99
N ASN A 2 -15.67 -21.21 -8.06
CA ASN A 2 -14.55 -20.96 -8.99
C ASN A 2 -13.39 -20.27 -8.23
N GLN A 3 -12.16 -20.78 -8.32
CA GLN A 3 -10.99 -20.21 -7.63
C GLN A 3 -10.82 -18.71 -7.94
N LEU A 4 -11.15 -18.30 -9.17
CA LEU A 4 -11.12 -16.90 -9.57
C LEU A 4 -12.09 -16.02 -8.75
N SER A 5 -13.29 -16.53 -8.45
CA SER A 5 -14.27 -15.73 -7.68
C SER A 5 -13.84 -15.54 -6.23
N THR A 6 -13.10 -16.50 -5.66
CA THR A 6 -12.49 -16.35 -4.33
C THR A 6 -11.43 -15.25 -4.35
N PHE A 7 -10.53 -15.24 -5.33
CA PHE A 7 -9.52 -14.18 -5.44
C PHE A 7 -10.12 -12.80 -5.65
N ILE A 8 -11.21 -12.70 -6.42
CA ILE A 8 -11.93 -11.43 -6.61
C ILE A 8 -12.54 -10.96 -5.29
N LYS A 9 -13.18 -11.85 -4.52
CA LYS A 9 -13.72 -11.50 -3.20
C LYS A 9 -12.63 -11.01 -2.26
N ASP A 10 -11.50 -11.72 -2.22
CA ASP A 10 -10.35 -11.35 -1.41
C ASP A 10 -9.78 -9.98 -1.81
N ALA A 11 -9.66 -9.72 -3.12
CA ALA A 11 -9.23 -8.45 -3.66
C ALA A 11 -10.19 -7.32 -3.28
N VAL A 12 -11.50 -7.53 -3.39
CA VAL A 12 -12.53 -6.54 -2.99
C VAL A 12 -12.42 -6.19 -1.51
N ILE A 13 -12.15 -7.17 -0.64
CA ILE A 13 -11.92 -6.91 0.79
C ILE A 13 -10.71 -6.00 0.99
N LEU A 14 -9.59 -6.28 0.31
CA LEU A 14 -8.39 -5.45 0.38
C LEU A 14 -8.61 -4.05 -0.20
N VAL A 15 -9.39 -3.93 -1.27
CA VAL A 15 -9.79 -2.63 -1.83
C VAL A 15 -10.57 -1.85 -0.80
N ALA A 16 -11.65 -2.42 -0.26
CA ALA A 16 -12.49 -1.76 0.73
C ALA A 16 -11.65 -1.32 1.94
N ALA A 17 -10.81 -2.20 2.48
CA ALA A 17 -9.97 -1.87 3.62
C ALA A 17 -8.98 -0.72 3.31
N THR A 18 -8.32 -0.76 2.15
CA THR A 18 -7.35 0.28 1.74
C THR A 18 -8.04 1.62 1.53
N LEU A 19 -9.18 1.62 0.84
CA LEU A 19 -9.96 2.83 0.60
C LEU A 19 -10.57 3.40 1.87
N VAL A 20 -11.01 2.56 2.81
CA VAL A 20 -11.49 3.02 4.12
C VAL A 20 -10.36 3.69 4.91
N ILE A 21 -9.14 3.14 4.88
CA ILE A 21 -7.99 3.77 5.55
C ILE A 21 -7.67 5.12 4.90
N PHE A 22 -7.57 5.14 3.57
CA PHE A 22 -7.24 6.35 2.82
C PHE A 22 -8.33 7.44 2.96
N PHE A 23 -9.56 7.13 2.56
CA PHE A 23 -10.67 8.08 2.60
C PHE A 23 -11.12 8.39 4.03
N GLY A 24 -11.02 7.45 4.96
CA GLY A 24 -11.31 7.70 6.36
C GLY A 24 -10.37 8.76 6.94
N TYR A 25 -9.06 8.63 6.71
CA TYR A 25 -8.10 9.63 7.18
C TYR A 25 -8.22 10.95 6.43
N TYR A 26 -8.45 10.91 5.11
CA TYR A 26 -8.76 12.10 4.31
C TYR A 26 -9.98 12.85 4.85
N MET A 27 -11.08 12.16 5.19
CA MET A 27 -12.28 12.78 5.73
C MET A 27 -12.01 13.44 7.08
N ILE A 28 -11.28 12.76 7.97
CA ILE A 28 -10.85 13.34 9.26
C ILE A 28 -10.04 14.61 9.03
N PHE A 29 -9.08 14.58 8.10
CA PHE A 29 -8.27 15.76 7.77
C PHE A 29 -9.10 16.91 7.18
N SER A 30 -9.91 16.63 6.17
CA SER A 30 -10.72 17.64 5.46
C SER A 30 -11.79 18.31 6.35
N THR A 31 -12.27 17.61 7.38
CA THR A 31 -13.32 18.10 8.28
C THR A 31 -12.75 18.73 9.56
N ASN A 32 -11.50 18.43 9.91
CA ASN A 32 -10.86 18.90 11.13
C ASN A 32 -9.80 19.97 10.83
N GLY A 33 -10.20 21.23 10.96
CA GLY A 33 -9.32 22.39 10.74
C GLY A 33 -8.14 22.52 11.70
N SER A 34 -8.00 21.65 12.71
CA SER A 34 -6.84 21.66 13.62
C SER A 34 -5.65 20.84 13.11
N ILE A 35 -5.83 19.99 12.10
CA ILE A 35 -4.76 19.14 11.59
C ILE A 35 -3.92 19.94 10.59
N THR A 36 -2.64 20.14 10.90
CA THR A 36 -1.70 20.84 10.01
C THR A 36 -1.24 19.94 8.86
N ALA A 37 -0.77 20.54 7.76
CA ALA A 37 -0.20 19.82 6.62
C ALA A 37 0.93 18.86 7.05
N LYS A 38 1.81 19.34 7.94
CA LYS A 38 2.88 18.53 8.55
C LYS A 38 2.35 17.29 9.28
N SER A 39 1.33 17.47 10.13
CA SER A 39 0.73 16.36 10.88
C SER A 39 0.05 15.35 9.94
N PHE A 40 -0.65 15.87 8.92
CA PHE A 40 -1.27 15.06 7.88
C PHE A 40 -0.26 14.22 7.10
N TYR A 41 0.83 14.83 6.64
CA TYR A 41 1.92 14.14 5.95
C TYR A 41 2.53 13.03 6.83
N LYS A 42 2.94 13.36 8.06
CA LYS A 42 3.56 12.38 8.98
C LYS A 42 2.66 11.19 9.26
N THR A 43 1.37 11.45 9.51
CA THR A 43 0.40 10.39 9.77
C THR A 43 0.13 9.55 8.52
N SER A 44 0.09 10.16 7.34
CA SER A 44 -0.05 9.44 6.06
C SER A 44 1.12 8.48 5.83
N ILE A 45 2.35 8.90 6.08
CA ILE A 45 3.53 8.02 6.01
C ILE A 45 3.44 6.90 7.04
N PHE A 46 3.02 7.22 8.27
CA PHE A 46 2.82 6.22 9.32
C PHE A 46 1.77 5.16 8.93
N LEU A 47 0.62 5.57 8.39
CA LEU A 47 -0.43 4.66 7.93
C LEU A 47 0.08 3.75 6.81
N ASN A 48 0.85 4.29 5.86
CA ASN A 48 1.44 3.47 4.80
C ASN A 48 2.44 2.45 5.34
N ALA A 49 3.33 2.86 6.23
CA ALA A 49 4.42 2.01 6.75
C ALA A 49 3.96 0.98 7.80
N PHE A 50 3.05 1.36 8.70
CA PHE A 50 2.70 0.57 9.89
C PHE A 50 1.26 0.06 9.90
N VAL A 51 0.41 0.51 8.98
CA VAL A 51 -0.96 -0.03 8.85
C VAL A 51 -1.11 -0.82 7.56
N LEU A 52 -0.83 -0.22 6.40
CA LEU A 52 -1.02 -0.89 5.11
C LEU A 52 -0.04 -2.05 4.91
N VAL A 53 1.24 -1.89 5.23
CA VAL A 53 2.21 -2.99 5.10
C VAL A 53 1.84 -4.19 5.98
N PRO A 54 1.53 -4.05 7.28
CA PRO A 54 1.04 -5.18 8.08
C PRO A 54 -0.31 -5.72 7.61
N LEU A 55 -1.22 -4.89 7.09
CA LEU A 55 -2.50 -5.34 6.56
C LEU A 55 -2.32 -6.28 5.37
N TYR A 56 -1.54 -5.88 4.38
CA TYR A 56 -1.30 -6.71 3.18
C TYR A 56 -0.46 -7.95 3.53
N GLY A 57 0.57 -7.80 4.37
CA GLY A 57 1.40 -8.91 4.83
C GLY A 57 0.62 -9.93 5.67
N GLY A 58 -0.17 -9.45 6.64
CA GLY A 58 -1.01 -10.27 7.50
C GLY A 58 -2.11 -10.98 6.71
N TYR A 59 -2.69 -10.31 5.72
CA TYR A 59 -3.67 -10.93 4.82
C TYR A 59 -3.04 -12.04 3.98
N ALA A 60 -1.88 -11.79 3.36
CA ALA A 60 -1.15 -12.82 2.61
C ALA A 60 -0.79 -14.02 3.48
N PHE A 61 -0.29 -13.78 4.70
CA PHE A 61 -0.03 -14.82 5.67
C PHE A 61 -1.29 -15.65 5.94
N TYR A 62 -2.41 -15.01 6.28
CA TYR A 62 -3.66 -15.68 6.58
C TYR A 62 -4.14 -16.55 5.41
N LYS A 63 -4.08 -16.04 4.18
CA LYS A 63 -4.50 -16.76 2.97
C LYS A 63 -3.63 -17.99 2.72
N VAL A 64 -2.31 -17.80 2.67
CA VAL A 64 -1.35 -18.89 2.39
C VAL A 64 -1.38 -19.93 3.52
N PHE A 65 -1.46 -19.50 4.78
CA PHE A 65 -1.56 -20.38 5.93
C PHE A 65 -2.83 -21.23 5.90
N THR A 66 -3.98 -20.62 5.64
CA THR A 66 -5.26 -21.33 5.57
C THR A 66 -5.29 -22.31 4.40
N TYR A 67 -4.73 -21.93 3.25
CA TYR A 67 -4.58 -22.82 2.10
C TYR A 67 -3.68 -24.01 2.43
N SER A 68 -2.50 -23.76 3.01
CA SER A 68 -1.55 -24.79 3.43
C SER A 68 -2.19 -25.77 4.42
N LYS A 69 -2.86 -25.26 5.46
CA LYS A 69 -3.55 -26.08 6.46
C LYS A 69 -4.65 -26.94 5.83
N ARG A 70 -5.40 -26.42 4.86
CA ARG A 70 -6.43 -27.18 4.15
C ARG A 70 -5.83 -28.31 3.33
N LYS A 71 -4.76 -28.05 2.59
CA LYS A 71 -4.04 -29.08 1.81
C LYS A 71 -3.43 -30.15 2.71
N ALA A 72 -2.78 -29.75 3.82
CA ALA A 72 -2.19 -30.67 4.77
C ALA A 72 -3.21 -31.65 5.37
N LYS A 73 -4.44 -31.19 5.68
CA LYS A 73 -5.51 -32.06 6.20
C LYS A 73 -6.02 -33.11 5.22
N THR A 74 -5.91 -32.85 3.92
CA THR A 74 -6.42 -33.74 2.86
C THR A 74 -5.29 -34.56 2.23
N ALA A 75 -4.03 -34.25 2.55
CA ALA A 75 -2.89 -34.91 1.97
C ALA A 75 -2.67 -36.28 2.60
N THR A 76 -2.78 -37.33 1.78
CA THR A 76 -2.29 -38.68 2.11
C THR A 76 -0.81 -38.87 1.74
N GLU A 77 -0.29 -38.06 0.80
CA GLU A 77 1.08 -38.11 0.30
C GLU A 77 1.73 -36.72 0.28
N ILE A 78 3.07 -36.68 0.27
CA ILE A 78 3.86 -35.44 0.28
C ILE A 78 3.55 -34.57 -0.94
N GLU A 79 3.22 -35.18 -2.08
CA GLU A 79 2.89 -34.48 -3.33
C GLU A 79 1.56 -33.71 -3.27
N HIS A 80 0.68 -34.07 -2.32
CA HIS A 80 -0.58 -33.38 -2.09
C HIS A 80 -0.46 -32.15 -1.17
N LEU A 81 0.72 -31.92 -0.60
CA LEU A 81 1.01 -30.70 0.16
C LEU A 81 1.07 -29.48 -0.75
N MET A 82 0.94 -28.29 -0.16
CA MET A 82 0.97 -27.04 -0.92
C MET A 82 2.32 -26.85 -1.62
N THR A 83 2.30 -26.63 -2.93
CA THR A 83 3.52 -26.28 -3.68
C THR A 83 3.87 -24.79 -3.50
N PHE A 84 5.14 -24.43 -3.74
CA PHE A 84 5.56 -23.02 -3.72
C PHE A 84 4.74 -22.17 -4.70
N ARG A 85 4.49 -22.70 -5.92
CA ARG A 85 3.72 -22.01 -6.95
C ARG A 85 2.29 -21.73 -6.51
N GLU A 86 1.64 -22.70 -5.86
CA GLU A 86 0.30 -22.50 -5.29
C GLU A 86 0.32 -21.46 -4.18
N GLY A 87 1.24 -21.56 -3.23
CA GLY A 87 1.37 -20.59 -2.13
C GLY A 87 1.65 -19.18 -2.66
N LEU A 88 2.53 -19.05 -3.64
CA LEU A 88 2.86 -17.77 -4.27
C LEU A 88 1.63 -17.18 -4.95
N ARG A 89 0.86 -17.99 -5.68
CA ARG A 89 -0.37 -17.55 -6.36
C ARG A 89 -1.44 -17.10 -5.37
N GLU A 90 -1.66 -17.88 -4.31
CA GLU A 90 -2.66 -17.61 -3.27
C GLU A 90 -2.34 -16.34 -2.46
N GLY A 91 -1.06 -16.04 -2.24
CA GLY A 91 -0.62 -14.77 -1.66
C GLY A 91 -0.70 -13.63 -2.67
N PHE A 92 -0.11 -13.80 -3.86
CA PHE A 92 0.14 -12.69 -4.77
C PHE A 92 -1.12 -12.16 -5.45
N LEU A 93 -2.02 -13.03 -5.94
CA LEU A 93 -3.16 -12.58 -6.73
C LEU A 93 -4.11 -11.63 -5.97
N PRO A 94 -4.54 -11.93 -4.73
CA PRO A 94 -5.36 -11.00 -3.96
C PRO A 94 -4.68 -9.66 -3.73
N LEU A 95 -3.38 -9.67 -3.38
CA LEU A 95 -2.58 -8.48 -3.12
C LEU A 95 -2.44 -7.62 -4.38
N PHE A 96 -2.10 -8.25 -5.50
CA PHE A 96 -1.95 -7.58 -6.79
C PHE A 96 -3.26 -6.93 -7.22
N LEU A 97 -4.37 -7.68 -7.25
CA LEU A 97 -5.65 -7.16 -7.69
C LEU A 97 -6.17 -6.10 -6.72
N GLY A 98 -6.15 -6.38 -5.42
CA GLY A 98 -6.67 -5.46 -4.41
C GLY A 98 -5.86 -4.17 -4.32
N GLY A 99 -4.53 -4.31 -4.29
CA GLY A 99 -3.60 -3.19 -4.24
C GLY A 99 -3.65 -2.32 -5.48
N SER A 100 -3.62 -2.92 -6.67
CA SER A 100 -3.63 -2.17 -7.93
C SER A 100 -4.93 -1.41 -8.13
N VAL A 101 -6.08 -2.05 -7.87
CA VAL A 101 -7.38 -1.38 -7.97
C VAL A 101 -7.48 -0.22 -6.97
N SER A 102 -7.01 -0.40 -5.73
CA SER A 102 -6.98 0.67 -4.73
C SER A 102 -6.13 1.85 -5.19
N LEU A 103 -4.92 1.58 -5.69
CA LEU A 103 -4.00 2.59 -6.18
C LEU A 103 -4.55 3.34 -7.40
N ILE A 104 -5.24 2.65 -8.31
CA ILE A 104 -5.91 3.27 -9.46
C ILE A 104 -7.01 4.22 -8.99
N ILE A 105 -7.85 3.80 -8.03
CA ILE A 105 -8.93 4.63 -7.49
C ILE A 105 -8.35 5.88 -6.80
N ILE A 106 -7.31 5.70 -5.97
CA ILE A 106 -6.62 6.82 -5.30
C ILE A 106 -5.98 7.73 -6.34
N PHE A 107 -5.31 7.18 -7.36
CA PHE A 107 -4.71 7.96 -8.44
C PHE A 107 -5.74 8.82 -9.17
N ILE A 108 -6.90 8.25 -9.52
CA ILE A 108 -8.00 8.98 -10.16
C ILE A 108 -8.49 10.09 -9.22
N PHE A 109 -8.71 9.79 -7.94
CA PHE A 109 -9.13 10.78 -6.95
C PHE A 109 -8.14 11.94 -6.84
N MET A 110 -6.84 11.66 -6.70
CA MET A 110 -5.79 12.68 -6.54
C MET A 110 -5.69 13.60 -7.76
N ASN A 111 -6.02 13.11 -8.95
CA ASN A 111 -6.00 13.88 -10.20
C ASN A 111 -7.34 14.56 -10.55
N THR A 112 -8.41 14.34 -9.77
CA THR A 112 -9.74 14.91 -10.05
C THR A 112 -10.23 15.79 -8.92
N SER A 113 -10.43 15.22 -7.72
CA SER A 113 -10.96 15.93 -6.55
C SER A 113 -9.90 16.24 -5.49
N GLY A 114 -8.76 15.56 -5.55
CA GLY A 114 -7.70 15.64 -4.55
C GLY A 114 -6.49 16.50 -4.93
N LEU A 115 -6.62 17.43 -5.90
CA LEU A 115 -5.48 18.26 -6.34
C LEU A 115 -4.87 19.05 -5.18
N TRP A 116 -5.69 19.75 -4.41
CA TRP A 116 -5.26 20.51 -3.23
C TRP A 116 -4.61 19.62 -2.15
N LEU A 117 -5.01 18.35 -2.06
CA LEU A 117 -4.44 17.40 -1.10
C LEU A 117 -2.99 17.06 -1.47
N GLN A 118 -2.65 17.11 -2.76
CA GLN A 118 -1.26 16.97 -3.21
C GLN A 118 -0.40 18.11 -2.67
N ASP A 119 -0.91 19.34 -2.70
CA ASP A 119 -0.18 20.52 -2.25
C ASP A 119 0.04 20.47 -0.73
N VAL A 120 -0.99 20.06 0.02
CA VAL A 120 -0.86 19.78 1.46
C VAL A 120 0.22 18.73 1.74
N LEU A 121 0.31 17.66 0.93
CA LEU A 121 1.34 16.64 1.09
C LEU A 121 2.74 17.19 0.82
N LYS A 122 2.91 18.05 -0.19
CA LYS A 122 4.19 18.73 -0.48
C LYS A 122 4.59 19.67 0.66
N ASP A 123 3.66 20.51 1.12
CA ASP A 123 3.89 21.41 2.24
C ASP A 123 4.27 20.64 3.50
N GLY A 124 3.52 19.59 3.84
CA GLY A 124 3.81 18.77 5.00
C GLY A 124 5.15 18.03 4.91
N PHE A 125 5.56 17.64 3.70
CA PHE A 125 6.89 17.10 3.44
C PHE A 125 7.99 18.15 3.69
N MET A 126 7.87 19.34 3.10
CA MET A 126 8.84 20.43 3.25
C MET A 126 8.96 20.88 4.71
N ASP A 127 7.83 21.09 5.40
CA ASP A 127 7.82 21.46 6.82
C ASP A 127 8.50 20.37 7.68
N THR A 128 8.30 19.10 7.35
CA THR A 128 8.96 18.00 8.06
C THR A 128 10.46 17.99 7.79
N PHE A 129 10.90 18.22 6.56
CA PHE A 129 12.32 18.27 6.23
C PHE A 129 13.00 19.50 6.85
N SER A 130 12.41 20.68 6.75
CA SER A 130 12.94 21.91 7.34
C SER A 130 13.14 21.76 8.84
N ASP A 131 12.19 21.19 9.57
CA ASP A 131 12.29 21.09 11.02
C ASP A 131 13.35 20.08 11.52
N ASN A 132 13.75 19.13 10.67
CA ASN A 132 14.73 18.10 11.02
C ASN A 132 16.15 18.40 10.51
N ASN A 133 16.38 19.56 9.89
CA ASN A 133 17.68 19.91 9.29
C ASN A 133 18.23 21.26 9.82
N GLU A 134 19.52 21.50 9.54
CA GLU A 134 20.24 22.72 9.94
C GLU A 134 19.79 23.96 9.16
N ALA A 135 20.13 25.16 9.67
CA ALA A 135 19.67 26.44 9.13
C ALA A 135 19.96 26.64 7.63
N SER A 136 21.13 26.23 7.15
CA SER A 136 21.50 26.31 5.72
C SER A 136 20.55 25.50 4.83
N ILE A 137 20.20 24.28 5.25
CA ILE A 137 19.27 23.41 4.52
C ILE A 137 17.85 23.97 4.58
N LYS A 138 17.45 24.59 5.71
CA LYS A 138 16.13 25.26 5.81
C LYS A 138 15.98 26.39 4.80
N GLU A 139 17.03 27.21 4.63
CA GLU A 139 17.02 28.27 3.62
C GLU A 139 16.88 27.72 2.21
N ASP A 140 17.57 26.62 1.89
CA ASP A 140 17.45 25.98 0.59
C ASP A 140 16.07 25.35 0.36
N ILE A 141 15.46 24.74 1.39
CA ILE A 141 14.08 24.24 1.31
C ILE A 141 13.08 25.38 1.11
N GLN A 142 13.30 26.53 1.77
CA GLN A 142 12.45 27.71 1.59
C GLN A 142 12.51 28.21 0.14
N LYS A 143 13.70 28.25 -0.48
CA LYS A 143 13.85 28.59 -1.90
C LYS A 143 13.10 27.60 -2.80
N LEU A 144 13.17 26.30 -2.50
CA LEU A 144 12.42 25.27 -3.25
C LEU A 144 10.91 25.43 -3.11
N ARG A 145 10.42 25.93 -1.97
CA ARG A 145 9.00 26.18 -1.74
C ARG A 145 8.48 27.36 -2.56
N GLU A 146 9.32 28.37 -2.78
CA GLU A 146 9.00 29.54 -3.60
C GLU A 146 9.12 29.26 -5.11
N ASP A 147 9.78 28.17 -5.48
CA ASP A 147 9.93 27.74 -6.86
C ASP A 147 8.67 26.99 -7.36
N GLU A 148 7.90 27.67 -8.22
CA GLU A 148 6.70 27.10 -8.85
C GLU A 148 7.02 25.87 -9.72
N SER A 149 8.24 25.77 -10.26
CA SER A 149 8.66 24.59 -11.03
C SER A 149 8.80 23.33 -10.16
N VAL A 150 8.96 23.50 -8.83
CA VAL A 150 9.03 22.42 -7.85
C VAL A 150 7.66 22.16 -7.23
N MET A 151 7.01 23.22 -6.72
CA MET A 151 5.72 23.09 -6.03
C MET A 151 4.55 22.85 -6.99
N GLY A 152 4.66 23.25 -8.26
CA GLY A 152 3.66 23.01 -9.31
C GLY A 152 3.68 21.58 -9.86
N VAL A 153 4.64 20.73 -9.47
CA VAL A 153 4.74 19.36 -9.99
C VAL A 153 3.57 18.51 -9.49
N ASN A 154 2.87 17.84 -10.42
CA ASN A 154 1.87 16.84 -10.08
C ASN A 154 2.57 15.57 -9.54
N LEU A 155 2.44 15.32 -8.22
CA LEU A 155 3.02 14.16 -7.56
C LEU A 155 2.44 12.86 -8.10
N PHE A 156 1.15 12.86 -8.43
CA PHE A 156 0.41 11.73 -8.97
C PHE A 156 0.29 11.81 -10.50
N SER A 157 1.33 12.30 -11.19
CA SER A 157 1.40 12.17 -12.64
C SER A 157 1.53 10.71 -13.06
N PHE A 158 1.11 10.38 -14.29
CA PHE A 158 1.25 9.03 -14.85
C PHE A 158 2.71 8.54 -14.76
N ARG A 159 3.68 9.40 -15.11
CA ARG A 159 5.10 9.09 -15.02
C ARG A 159 5.52 8.70 -13.60
N ASN A 160 5.13 9.49 -12.59
CA ASN A 160 5.50 9.23 -11.20
C ASN A 160 4.81 7.96 -10.68
N PHE A 161 3.54 7.76 -11.02
CA PHE A 161 2.82 6.55 -10.67
C PHE A 161 3.55 5.29 -11.15
N PHE A 162 3.95 5.26 -12.43
CA PHE A 162 4.69 4.11 -12.98
C PHE A 162 6.14 4.00 -12.51
N ALA A 163 6.72 5.07 -11.94
CA ALA A 163 8.01 4.99 -11.26
C ALA A 163 7.90 4.30 -9.89
N PHE A 164 6.83 4.57 -9.12
CA PHE A 164 6.65 4.01 -7.78
C PHE A 164 5.89 2.68 -7.74
N TYR A 165 4.95 2.46 -8.65
CA TYR A 165 4.11 1.25 -8.68
C TYR A 165 4.92 -0.07 -8.71
N PRO A 166 6.06 -0.18 -9.44
CA PRO A 166 6.91 -1.37 -9.39
C PRO A 166 7.43 -1.71 -7.98
N LEU A 167 7.68 -0.71 -7.12
CA LEU A 167 8.10 -0.96 -5.73
C LEU A 167 7.01 -1.65 -4.93
N VAL A 168 5.75 -1.26 -5.17
CA VAL A 168 4.58 -1.90 -4.54
C VAL A 168 4.42 -3.34 -5.04
N LEU A 169 4.60 -3.56 -6.35
CA LEU A 169 4.58 -4.91 -6.92
C LEU A 169 5.68 -5.80 -6.36
N LEU A 170 6.90 -5.26 -6.23
CA LEU A 170 8.02 -5.97 -5.63
C LEU A 170 7.70 -6.38 -4.20
N TYR A 171 7.12 -5.48 -3.40
CA TYR A 171 6.64 -5.80 -2.07
C TYR A 171 5.63 -6.96 -2.08
N TYR A 172 4.61 -6.94 -2.95
CA TYR A 172 3.63 -8.03 -3.05
C TYR A 172 4.26 -9.37 -3.43
N ILE A 173 5.21 -9.37 -4.36
CA ILE A 173 5.95 -10.57 -4.76
C ILE A 173 6.77 -11.09 -3.59
N MET A 174 7.52 -10.21 -2.91
CA MET A 174 8.39 -10.59 -1.79
C MET A 174 7.62 -11.25 -0.65
N ILE A 175 6.53 -10.62 -0.17
CA ILE A 175 5.76 -11.19 0.95
C ILE A 175 5.08 -12.51 0.56
N SER A 176 4.59 -12.60 -0.68
CA SER A 176 3.93 -13.81 -1.17
C SER A 176 4.93 -14.95 -1.32
N ALA A 177 6.12 -14.67 -1.87
CA ALA A 177 7.21 -15.64 -1.99
C ALA A 177 7.72 -16.09 -0.63
N PHE A 178 7.88 -15.15 0.32
CA PHE A 178 8.25 -15.46 1.69
C PHE A 178 7.26 -16.45 2.31
N PHE A 179 5.97 -16.12 2.37
CA PHE A 179 4.99 -17.02 2.98
C PHE A 179 4.83 -18.35 2.24
N ALA A 180 4.89 -18.33 0.90
CA ALA A 180 4.87 -19.56 0.11
C ALA A 180 6.04 -20.49 0.46
N GLN A 181 7.24 -19.93 0.64
CA GLN A 181 8.43 -20.71 0.98
C GLN A 181 8.37 -21.27 2.41
N PHE A 182 7.90 -20.48 3.39
CA PHE A 182 7.86 -20.89 4.79
C PHE A 182 6.67 -21.79 5.15
N LEU A 183 5.60 -21.78 4.35
CA LEU A 183 4.35 -22.50 4.67
C LEU A 183 4.09 -23.72 3.77
N LYS A 184 4.88 -23.96 2.70
CA LYS A 184 4.66 -25.06 1.73
C LYS A 184 4.66 -26.49 2.30
N LYS A 185 5.44 -26.78 3.34
CA LYS A 185 5.68 -28.16 3.82
C LYS A 185 5.38 -28.36 5.30
N ARG A 186 4.27 -27.80 5.79
CA ARG A 186 3.82 -28.07 7.15
C ARG A 186 2.97 -29.33 7.18
N ILE A 187 3.54 -30.40 7.74
CA ILE A 187 2.79 -31.53 8.28
C ILE A 187 2.41 -31.10 9.71
N TYR A 188 1.12 -30.98 10.00
CA TYR A 188 0.60 -30.64 11.32
C TYR A 188 0.22 -31.90 12.08
#